data_AF-A0A4Q3TMV0-F1
#
_entry.id   AF-A0A4Q3TMV0-F1
#
_cell.length_a   1.000
_cell.length_b   1.000
_cell.length_c   1.000
_cell.angle_alpha   90.00
_cell.angle_beta   90.00
_cell.angle_gamma   90.00
#
_symmetry.space_group_name_H-M   'P 1'
#
loop_
_entity.id
_entity.type
_entity.pdbx_description
1 polymer ?
#
loop_
_entity_poly.entity_id
_entity_poly.type
_entity_poly.pdbx_seq_one_letter_code
_entity_poly.pdbx_strand_id
1 'polypeptide(L)'
;MSFAAGLAAYAAHTKQDIDTVLVKAVLTIGGGIIRDTPVDQGRLRNNWFFAEGSIPTQTTNALAADGSGSTARLNGITAGLKAGGI
;
A
#
# COMPACT_ATOMS: atom_id res chain seq x y z
N MET A 1 12.39 -22.37 11.80
CA MET A 1 12.73 -21.04 11.26
C MET A 1 11.45 -20.22 11.16
N SER A 2 11.45 -18.95 11.55
CA SER A 2 10.29 -18.06 11.35
C SER A 2 10.25 -17.52 9.91
N PHE A 3 9.09 -17.03 9.48
CA PHE A 3 8.94 -16.37 8.18
C PHE A 3 9.88 -15.16 8.04
N ALA A 4 9.94 -14.30 9.06
CA ALA A 4 10.85 -13.16 9.10
C ALA A 4 12.34 -13.59 9.01
N ALA A 5 12.73 -14.68 9.67
CA ALA A 5 14.09 -15.21 9.57
C ALA A 5 14.40 -15.75 8.16
N GLY A 6 13.42 -16.34 7.47
CA GLY A 6 13.56 -16.75 6.08
C GLY A 6 13.73 -15.56 5.12
N LEU A 7 12.95 -14.49 5.35
CA LEU A 7 13.05 -13.23 4.63
C LEU A 7 14.42 -12.57 4.81
N ALA A 8 14.93 -12.51 6.03
CA ALA A 8 16.26 -11.97 6.32
C ALA A 8 17.37 -12.77 5.63
N ALA A 9 17.29 -14.11 5.65
CA ALA A 9 18.24 -14.97 4.96
C ALA A 9 18.20 -14.76 3.43
N TYR A 10 17.01 -14.61 2.85
CA TYR A 10 16.84 -14.33 1.42
C TYR A 10 17.35 -12.95 1.03
N ALA A 11 17.08 -11.92 1.85
CA ALA A 11 17.59 -10.57 1.65
C ALA A 11 19.13 -10.54 1.68
N ALA A 12 19.74 -11.24 2.64
CA ALA A 12 21.20 -11.39 2.72
C ALA A 12 21.79 -12.10 1.50
N HIS A 13 21.10 -13.13 0.98
CA HIS A 13 21.53 -13.86 -0.22
C HIS A 13 21.43 -13.00 -1.50
N THR A 14 20.35 -12.24 -1.65
CA THR A 14 20.09 -11.42 -2.84
C THR A 14 20.72 -10.03 -2.79
N LYS A 15 21.24 -9.61 -1.63
CA LYS A 15 21.71 -8.25 -1.34
C LYS A 15 20.64 -7.19 -1.62
N GLN A 16 19.36 -7.58 -1.57
CA GLN A 16 18.25 -6.68 -1.77
C GLN A 16 17.72 -6.19 -0.42
N ASP A 17 17.34 -4.92 -0.39
CA ASP A 17 16.54 -4.38 0.69
C ASP A 17 15.08 -4.81 0.47
N ILE A 18 14.67 -5.85 1.21
CA ILE A 18 13.35 -6.45 1.04
C ILE A 18 12.23 -5.54 1.54
N ASP A 19 12.50 -4.64 2.49
CA ASP A 19 11.54 -3.61 2.90
C ASP A 19 11.27 -2.67 1.72
N THR A 20 12.34 -2.24 1.03
CA THR A 20 12.20 -1.43 -0.18
C THR A 20 11.40 -2.15 -1.26
N VAL A 21 11.61 -3.46 -1.46
CA VAL A 21 10.84 -4.25 -2.44
C VAL A 21 9.36 -4.32 -2.04
N LEU A 22 9.06 -4.59 -0.78
CA LEU A 22 7.69 -4.62 -0.26
C LEU A 22 6.99 -3.28 -0.48
N VAL A 23 7.63 -2.18 -0.07
CA VAL A 23 7.09 -0.83 -0.23
C VAL A 23 6.82 -0.52 -1.71
N LYS A 24 7.75 -0.84 -2.61
CA LYS A 24 7.55 -0.64 -4.05
C LYS A 24 6.42 -1.48 -4.62
N ALA A 25 6.27 -2.73 -4.19
CA ALA A 25 5.19 -3.60 -4.64
C ALA A 25 3.83 -3.04 -4.21
N VAL A 26 3.69 -2.63 -2.95
CA VAL A 26 2.45 -2.05 -2.41
C VAL A 26 2.12 -0.73 -3.09
N LEU A 27 3.09 0.17 -3.27
CA LEU A 27 2.88 1.43 -4.00
C LEU A 27 2.46 1.20 -5.45
N THR A 28 3.06 0.20 -6.11
CA THR A 28 2.74 -0.12 -7.51
C THR A 28 1.32 -0.66 -7.65
N ILE A 29 0.95 -1.63 -6.82
CA ILE A 29 -0.38 -2.25 -6.85
C ILE A 29 -1.44 -1.25 -6.39
N GLY A 30 -1.26 -0.63 -5.22
CA GLY A 30 -2.21 0.33 -4.66
C GLY A 30 -2.36 1.57 -5.54
N GLY A 31 -1.26 2.10 -6.07
CA GLY A 31 -1.27 3.22 -7.00
C GLY A 31 -1.95 2.86 -8.32
N GLY A 32 -1.73 1.64 -8.83
CA GLY A 32 -2.44 1.10 -9.99
C GLY A 32 -3.95 1.03 -9.76
N ILE A 33 -4.39 0.47 -8.64
CA ILE A 33 -5.82 0.40 -8.27
C ILE A 33 -6.45 1.79 -8.27
N ILE A 34 -5.83 2.77 -7.61
CA ILE A 34 -6.36 4.15 -7.56
C ILE A 34 -6.43 4.75 -8.97
N ARG A 35 -5.33 4.68 -9.72
CA ARG A 35 -5.22 5.27 -11.06
C ARG A 35 -6.22 4.66 -12.05
N ASP A 36 -6.37 3.35 -12.03
CA ASP A 36 -7.15 2.60 -13.01
C ASP A 36 -8.63 2.51 -12.60
N THR A 37 -9.00 2.93 -11.39
CA THR A 37 -10.38 3.07 -10.95
C THR A 37 -11.11 4.11 -11.82
N PRO A 38 -12.23 3.74 -12.48
CA PRO A 38 -13.03 4.67 -13.27
C PRO A 38 -13.52 5.86 -12.44
N VAL A 39 -13.61 7.02 -13.09
CA VAL A 39 -14.06 8.26 -12.46
C VAL A 39 -15.37 8.69 -13.10
N ASP A 40 -16.38 8.84 -12.24
CA ASP A 40 -17.55 9.66 -12.52
C ASP A 40 -17.34 11.03 -11.83
N GLN A 41 -17.68 11.13 -10.54
CA GLN A 41 -17.44 12.33 -9.71
C GLN A 41 -16.18 12.24 -8.84
N GLY A 42 -15.37 11.20 -8.99
CA GLY A 42 -14.15 11.00 -8.19
C GLY A 42 -14.35 10.38 -6.79
N ARG A 43 -15.60 10.26 -6.31
CA ARG A 43 -15.88 9.70 -4.98
C ARG A 43 -15.34 8.28 -4.79
N LEU A 44 -15.58 7.39 -5.76
CA LEU A 44 -15.10 6.01 -5.69
C LEU A 44 -13.57 5.96 -5.59
N ARG A 45 -12.88 6.70 -6.47
CA ARG A 45 -11.41 6.77 -6.48
C ARG A 45 -10.85 7.30 -5.16
N ASN A 46 -11.56 8.21 -4.48
CA ASN A 46 -11.20 8.71 -3.14
C ASN A 46 -11.64 7.82 -1.97
N ASN A 47 -12.28 6.68 -2.20
CA ASN A 47 -12.67 5.75 -1.13
C ASN A 47 -11.78 4.52 -1.06
N TRP A 48 -10.63 4.52 -1.74
CA TRP A 48 -9.61 3.51 -1.47
C TRP A 48 -8.94 3.79 -0.12
N PHE A 49 -9.15 2.86 0.80
CA PHE A 49 -8.47 2.76 2.08
C PHE A 49 -7.64 1.48 2.06
N PHE A 50 -6.39 1.59 2.45
CA PHE A 50 -5.46 0.46 2.59
C PHE A 50 -5.28 0.20 4.10
N ALA A 51 -4.92 -1.02 4.47
CA ALA A 51 -4.56 -1.37 5.84
C ALA A 51 -3.80 -2.70 5.87
N GLU A 52 -3.06 -2.93 6.94
CA GLU A 52 -2.46 -4.21 7.30
C GLU A 52 -3.10 -4.69 8.61
N GLY A 53 -3.46 -5.98 8.69
CA GLY A 53 -4.00 -6.58 9.91
C GLY A 53 -5.42 -6.15 10.32
N SER A 54 -6.08 -5.28 9.56
CA SER A 54 -7.45 -4.82 9.84
C SER A 54 -8.19 -4.45 8.54
N ILE A 55 -9.52 -4.45 8.59
CA ILE A 55 -10.38 -4.03 7.47
C ILE A 55 -10.84 -2.59 7.72
N PRO A 56 -10.53 -1.63 6.84
CA PRO A 56 -11.06 -0.28 6.95
C PRO A 56 -12.59 -0.26 6.82
N THR A 57 -13.28 0.41 7.74
CA THR A 57 -14.76 0.58 7.72
C THR A 57 -15.19 2.02 7.41
N GLN A 58 -14.23 2.88 7.16
CA GLN A 58 -14.43 4.30 6.92
C GLN A 58 -14.83 4.58 5.47
N THR A 59 -15.56 5.68 5.28
CA THR A 59 -15.86 6.23 3.94
C THR A 59 -15.65 7.74 3.95
N THR A 60 -15.57 8.35 2.77
CA THR A 60 -15.46 9.79 2.59
C THR A 60 -16.31 10.28 1.42
N ASN A 61 -16.76 11.53 1.49
CA ASN A 61 -17.47 12.21 0.40
C ASN A 61 -16.55 13.06 -0.49
N ALA A 62 -15.22 12.94 -0.35
CA ALA A 62 -14.28 13.69 -1.17
C ALA A 62 -14.41 13.37 -2.67
N LEU A 63 -14.38 14.42 -3.50
CA LEU A 63 -14.65 14.34 -4.95
C LEU A 63 -13.42 14.61 -5.83
N ALA A 64 -12.22 14.66 -5.25
CA ALA A 64 -10.97 14.83 -6.00
C ALA A 64 -10.78 13.71 -7.05
N ALA A 65 -11.04 14.01 -8.32
CA ALA A 65 -11.01 13.04 -9.41
C ALA A 65 -9.61 12.43 -9.66
N ASP A 66 -8.55 13.07 -9.17
CA ASP A 66 -7.17 12.58 -9.27
C ASP A 66 -6.84 11.45 -8.27
N GLY A 67 -7.72 11.18 -7.29
CA GLY A 67 -7.47 10.17 -6.25
C GLY A 67 -6.44 10.58 -5.20
N SER A 68 -6.08 11.87 -5.11
CA SER A 68 -5.07 12.41 -4.19
C SER A 68 -5.30 11.98 -2.73
N GLY A 69 -6.55 11.90 -2.27
CA GLY A 69 -6.87 11.43 -0.92
C GLY A 69 -6.47 9.97 -0.68
N SER A 70 -6.74 9.10 -1.65
CA SER A 70 -6.38 7.67 -1.56
C SER A 70 -4.88 7.47 -1.69
N THR A 71 -4.22 8.23 -2.55
CA THR A 71 -2.76 8.21 -2.72
C THR A 71 -2.05 8.66 -1.45
N ALA A 72 -2.54 9.72 -0.79
CA ALA A 72 -1.99 10.17 0.49
C ALA A 72 -2.10 9.10 1.58
N ARG A 73 -3.24 8.39 1.66
CA ARG A 73 -3.43 7.27 2.59
C ARG A 73 -2.50 6.10 2.29
N LEU A 74 -2.37 5.72 1.02
CA LEU A 74 -1.46 4.66 0.59
C LEU A 74 -0.01 4.98 1.03
N ASN A 75 0.46 6.18 0.71
CA ASN A 75 1.80 6.64 1.11
C ASN A 75 1.98 6.59 2.63
N GLY A 76 0.98 7.05 3.39
CA GLY A 76 0.99 7.04 4.85
C GLY A 76 1.18 5.63 5.44
N ILE A 77 0.52 4.62 4.88
CA ILE A 77 0.66 3.24 5.36
C ILE A 77 1.99 2.63 4.93
N THR A 78 2.42 2.87 3.69
CA THR A 78 3.67 2.30 3.19
C THR A 78 4.92 2.77 3.96
N ALA A 79 4.88 3.95 4.57
CA ALA A 79 5.97 4.46 5.39
C ALA A 79 6.28 3.58 6.62
N GLY A 80 5.29 2.83 7.12
CA GLY A 80 5.43 1.96 8.28
C GLY A 80 5.65 0.48 7.95
N LEU A 81 5.65 0.08 6.68
CA LEU A 81 5.72 -1.33 6.31
C LEU A 81 7.11 -1.92 6.53
N LYS A 82 7.11 -3.17 6.99
CA LYS A 82 8.29 -3.98 7.25
C LYS A 82 8.05 -5.40 6.75
N ALA A 83 9.00 -5.93 5.99
CA ALA A 83 8.89 -7.28 5.50
C ALA A 83 8.94 -8.28 6.66
N GLY A 84 7.96 -9.18 6.73
CA GLY A 84 7.87 -10.17 7.81
C GLY A 84 7.12 -9.69 9.05
N GLY A 85 6.54 -8.47 9.03
CA GLY A 85 5.65 -7.97 10.07
C GLY A 85 6.33 -7.58 11.39
N ILE A 86 7.63 -7.29 11.35
CA ILE A 86 8.46 -6.87 12.51
C ILE A 86 9.33 -5.66 12.19
#